data_AF-M5PV39-F1
#
_entry.id   AF-M5PV39-F1
#
_cell.length_a   1.000
_cell.length_b   1.000
_cell.length_c   1.000
_cell.angle_alpha   90.00
_cell.angle_beta   90.00
_cell.angle_gamma   90.00
#
_symmetry.space_group_name_H-M   'P 1'
#
loop_
_entity.id
_entity.type
_entity.pdbx_description
1 polymer ?
#
loop_
_entity_poly.entity_id
_entity_poly.type
_entity_poly.pdbx_seq_one_letter_code
_entity_poly.pdbx_strand_id
1 'polypeptide(L)'
;MDLPAFMAQSVRSGPQADWRTWPFGYGWSDSWLFVGAKLLFILLLFALLAYAIRRLFGPGGPLREKWMDEDWEHQRQERLRELDERLANGELDRATYERKRRKAERR
;
A
#
# COMPACT_ATOMS: atom_id res chain seq x y z
N MET A 1 46.60 -6.03 26.55
CA MET A 1 45.40 -6.68 27.15
C MET A 1 44.76 -7.48 26.05
N ASP A 2 45.06 -8.78 26.00
CA ASP A 2 44.50 -9.68 25.00
C ASP A 2 43.12 -10.14 25.45
N LEU A 3 42.13 -10.04 24.57
CA LEU A 3 40.78 -10.51 24.85
C LEU A 3 40.80 -12.05 25.01
N PRO A 4 40.08 -12.61 25.99
CA PRO A 4 40.09 -14.04 26.24
C PRO A 4 39.41 -14.80 25.09
N ALA A 5 40.03 -15.91 24.67
CA ALA A 5 39.65 -16.70 23.49
C ALA A 5 38.17 -17.14 23.44
N PHE A 6 37.48 -17.26 24.59
CA PHE A 6 36.05 -17.60 24.63
C PHE A 6 35.14 -16.47 24.11
N MET A 7 35.57 -15.20 24.20
CA MET A 7 34.84 -14.06 23.62
C MET A 7 35.01 -13.97 22.10
N ALA A 8 36.10 -14.50 21.54
CA ALA A 8 36.28 -14.57 20.09
C ALA A 8 35.37 -15.63 19.44
N GLN A 9 34.88 -16.60 20.21
CA GLN A 9 34.07 -17.71 19.72
C GLN A 9 32.58 -17.38 19.61
N SER A 10 32.05 -16.48 20.45
CA SER A 10 30.62 -16.15 20.48
C SER A 10 30.12 -15.31 19.29
N VAL A 11 31.01 -14.80 18.45
CA VAL A 11 30.64 -14.02 17.25
C VAL A 11 30.55 -14.89 15.97
N ARG A 12 31.07 -16.13 15.99
CA ARG A 12 31.21 -16.97 14.78
C ARG A 12 30.23 -18.13 14.66
N SER A 13 29.41 -18.39 15.67
CA SER A 13 28.54 -19.58 15.72
C SER A 13 27.08 -19.26 16.06
N GLY A 14 26.54 -18.20 15.47
CA GLY A 14 25.10 -18.23 15.14
C GLY A 14 24.93 -19.14 13.92
N PRO A 15 23.84 -19.94 13.80
CA PRO A 15 23.51 -20.54 12.51
C PRO A 15 23.58 -19.42 11.48
N GLN A 16 24.36 -19.59 10.41
CA GLN A 16 24.42 -18.60 9.34
C GLN A 16 23.00 -18.45 8.80
N ALA A 17 22.27 -17.47 9.34
CA ALA A 17 20.93 -17.12 8.92
C ALA A 17 21.10 -16.53 7.53
N ASP A 18 21.13 -17.40 6.52
CA ASP A 18 21.20 -16.97 5.14
C ASP A 18 19.85 -16.30 4.83
N TRP A 19 19.88 -14.99 4.65
CA TRP A 19 18.72 -14.19 4.27
C TRP A 19 18.03 -14.73 3.01
N ARG A 20 18.76 -15.50 2.19
CA ARG A 20 18.22 -16.18 1.00
C ARG A 20 17.21 -17.28 1.33
N THR A 21 17.18 -17.77 2.57
CA THR A 21 16.29 -18.86 2.99
C THR A 21 15.11 -18.41 3.84
N TRP A 22 14.99 -17.12 4.09
CA TRP A 22 13.75 -16.57 4.59
C TRP A 22 12.68 -16.57 3.47
N PRO A 23 11.40 -16.87 3.73
CA PRO A 23 10.78 -17.32 4.99
C PRO A 23 10.74 -18.84 5.19
N PHE A 24 11.28 -19.64 4.25
CA PHE A 24 11.26 -21.11 4.32
C PHE A 24 12.67 -21.66 4.04
N GLY A 25 13.29 -22.26 5.07
CA GLY A 25 14.71 -22.58 5.21
C GLY A 25 15.34 -23.60 4.24
N TYR A 26 16.64 -23.87 4.43
CA TYR A 26 17.44 -24.75 3.56
C TYR A 26 17.06 -26.21 3.80
N GLY A 27 16.86 -26.97 2.72
CA GLY A 27 16.53 -28.40 2.74
C GLY A 27 15.12 -28.75 2.26
N TRP A 28 14.22 -27.77 2.11
CA TRP A 28 12.80 -27.98 1.76
C TRP A 28 12.43 -27.36 0.39
N SER A 29 13.42 -27.10 -0.48
CA SER A 29 13.24 -26.29 -1.70
C SER A 29 12.71 -27.02 -2.93
N ASP A 30 12.72 -28.36 -2.97
CA ASP A 30 12.44 -29.13 -4.20
C ASP A 30 10.99 -29.59 -4.37
N SER A 31 10.11 -29.39 -3.37
CA SER A 31 8.70 -29.78 -3.53
C SER A 31 7.85 -28.63 -4.04
N TRP A 32 7.01 -28.91 -5.04
CA TRP A 32 6.05 -27.94 -5.60
C TRP A 32 5.09 -27.37 -4.55
N LEU A 33 4.80 -28.14 -3.49
CA LEU A 33 4.06 -27.69 -2.32
C LEU A 33 4.70 -26.48 -1.63
N PHE A 34 6.03 -26.44 -1.52
CA PHE A 34 6.75 -25.33 -0.89
C PHE A 34 6.79 -24.09 -1.78
N VAL A 35 6.86 -24.27 -3.10
CA VAL A 35 6.70 -23.17 -4.04
C VAL A 35 5.31 -22.55 -3.90
N GLY A 36 4.26 -23.37 -3.84
CA GLY A 36 2.89 -22.92 -3.59
C GLY A 36 2.73 -22.21 -2.25
N ALA A 37 3.29 -22.76 -1.17
CA ALA A 37 3.25 -22.16 0.17
C ALA A 37 3.97 -20.80 0.21
N LYS A 38 5.10 -20.65 -0.49
CA LYS A 38 5.81 -19.37 -0.66
C LYS A 38 4.93 -18.31 -1.31
N LEU A 39 4.31 -18.65 -2.43
CA LEU A 39 3.43 -17.72 -3.15
C LEU A 39 2.21 -17.33 -2.31
N LEU A 40 1.59 -18.30 -1.63
CA LEU A 40 0.47 -18.04 -0.74
C LEU A 40 0.86 -17.13 0.43
N PHE A 41 2.01 -17.39 1.05
CA PHE A 41 2.54 -16.55 2.13
C PHE A 41 2.77 -15.11 1.66
N ILE A 42 3.38 -14.93 0.49
CA ILE A 42 3.61 -13.61 -0.11
C ILE A 42 2.27 -12.90 -0.37
N LEU A 43 1.30 -13.59 -0.96
CA LEU A 43 -0.04 -13.03 -1.21
C LEU A 43 -0.75 -12.63 0.08
N LEU A 44 -0.66 -13.46 1.13
CA LEU A 44 -1.22 -13.15 2.44
C LEU A 44 -0.55 -11.94 3.08
N LEU A 45 0.78 -11.83 2.96
CA LEU A 45 1.53 -10.69 3.47
C LEU A 45 1.11 -9.39 2.77
N PHE A 46 1.00 -9.42 1.43
CA PHE A 46 0.52 -8.28 0.65
C PHE A 46 -0.93 -7.93 0.97
N ALA A 47 -1.81 -8.92 1.12
CA ALA A 47 -3.20 -8.70 1.49
C ALA A 47 -3.32 -8.08 2.89
N LEU A 48 -2.53 -8.57 3.85
CA LEU A 48 -2.47 -8.03 5.21
C LEU A 48 -1.96 -6.58 5.20
N LEU A 49 -0.89 -6.31 4.44
CA LEU A 49 -0.33 -4.96 4.32
C LEU A 49 -1.34 -4.02 3.66
N ALA A 50 -1.96 -4.42 2.55
CA ALA A 50 -2.99 -3.65 1.88
C ALA A 50 -4.18 -3.39 2.82
N TYR A 51 -4.61 -4.38 3.59
CA TYR A 51 -5.65 -4.24 4.60
C TYR A 51 -5.26 -3.26 5.71
N ALA A 52 -4.05 -3.37 6.25
CA ALA A 52 -3.53 -2.47 7.28
C ALA A 52 -3.51 -1.03 6.76
N ILE A 53 -2.94 -0.80 5.57
CA ILE A 53 -2.91 0.53 4.95
C ILE A 53 -4.35 1.04 4.70
N ARG A 54 -5.23 0.19 4.17
CA ARG A 54 -6.64 0.53 3.94
C ARG A 54 -7.36 0.90 5.24
N ARG A 55 -7.02 0.26 6.36
CA ARG A 55 -7.65 0.51 7.66
C ARG A 55 -7.09 1.73 8.38
N LEU A 56 -5.78 1.96 8.26
CA LEU A 56 -5.07 3.07 8.91
C LEU A 56 -5.20 4.39 8.14
N PHE A 57 -5.13 4.33 6.81
CA PHE A 57 -5.13 5.48 5.89
C PHE A 57 -6.37 5.55 4.98
N GLY A 58 -7.34 4.65 5.14
CA GLY A 58 -8.63 4.75 4.45
C GLY A 58 -9.48 5.92 4.96
N PRO A 59 -10.66 6.16 4.36
CA PRO A 59 -11.59 7.19 4.81
C PRO A 59 -12.01 6.89 6.25
N GLY A 60 -11.77 7.83 7.16
CA GLY A 60 -11.98 7.66 8.60
C GLY A 60 -10.91 6.83 9.32
N GLY A 61 -9.74 6.62 8.70
CA GLY A 61 -8.60 5.96 9.33
C GLY A 61 -7.96 6.85 10.42
N PRO A 62 -7.48 6.28 11.55
CA PRO A 62 -6.96 7.05 12.69
C PRO A 62 -5.66 7.80 12.39
N LEU A 63 -4.91 7.37 11.38
CA LEU A 63 -3.65 8.01 10.94
C LEU A 63 -3.86 8.88 9.70
N ARG A 64 -5.10 9.04 9.23
CA ARG A 64 -5.42 9.93 8.13
C ARG A 64 -5.56 11.35 8.68
N GLU A 65 -4.62 12.21 8.31
CA GLU A 65 -4.65 13.62 8.73
C GLU A 65 -5.72 14.39 7.95
N LYS A 66 -6.38 15.36 8.61
CA LYS A 66 -7.47 16.16 8.03
C LYS A 66 -7.08 16.91 6.76
N TRP A 67 -5.82 17.35 6.63
CA TRP A 67 -5.36 18.04 5.43
C TRP A 67 -5.43 17.15 4.18
N MET A 68 -5.25 15.83 4.32
CA MET A 68 -5.42 14.91 3.19
C MET A 68 -6.87 14.85 2.73
N ASP A 69 -7.85 15.03 3.62
CA ASP A 69 -9.27 15.12 3.26
C ASP A 69 -9.59 16.45 2.58
N GLU A 70 -9.04 17.54 3.10
CA GLU A 70 -9.21 18.88 2.54
C GLU A 70 -8.68 18.98 1.11
N ASP A 71 -7.53 18.39 0.79
CA ASP A 71 -6.99 18.36 -0.58
C ASP A 71 -7.91 17.65 -1.58
N TRP A 72 -8.55 16.54 -1.17
CA TRP A 72 -9.50 15.83 -2.02
C TRP A 72 -10.78 16.64 -2.22
N GLU A 73 -11.28 17.30 -1.18
CA GLU A 73 -12.44 18.17 -1.27
C GLU A 73 -12.16 19.40 -2.13
N HIS A 74 -10.99 20.03 -1.98
CA HIS A 74 -10.54 21.15 -2.81
C HIS A 74 -10.45 20.75 -4.29
N GLN A 75 -9.78 19.64 -4.62
CA GLN A 75 -9.70 19.16 -6.01
C GLN A 75 -11.08 18.78 -6.59
N ARG A 76 -12.00 18.29 -5.76
CA ARG A 76 -13.38 18.01 -6.17
C ARG A 76 -14.12 19.31 -6.49
N GLN A 77 -13.98 20.33 -5.65
CA GLN A 77 -14.59 21.64 -5.86
C GLN A 77 -14.04 22.33 -7.11
N GLU A 78 -12.73 22.27 -7.33
CA GLU A 78 -12.09 22.84 -8.53
C GLU A 78 -12.61 22.19 -9.82
N ARG A 79 -12.74 20.85 -9.85
CA ARG A 79 -13.32 20.16 -11.01
C ARG A 79 -14.78 20.52 -11.26
N LEU A 80 -15.55 20.78 -10.20
CA LEU A 80 -16.93 21.23 -10.33
C LEU A 80 -16.99 22.67 -10.86
N ARG A 81 -16.11 23.55 -10.38
CA ARG A 81 -15.97 24.92 -10.88
C ARG A 81 -15.59 24.96 -12.36
N GLU A 82 -14.62 24.16 -12.79
CA GLU A 82 -14.24 24.07 -14.21
C GLU A 82 -15.42 23.59 -15.08
N LEU A 83 -16.23 22.64 -14.59
CA LEU A 83 -17.43 22.20 -15.29
C LEU A 83 -18.50 23.30 -15.40
N ASP A 84 -18.68 24.11 -14.34
CA ASP A 84 -19.61 25.23 -14.31
C ASP A 84 -19.15 26.35 -15.27
N GLU A 85 -17.86 26.67 -15.31
CA GLU A 85 -17.29 27.66 -16.24
C GLU A 85 -17.46 27.22 -17.70
N ARG A 86 -17.23 25.95 -18.01
CA ARG A 86 -17.41 25.41 -19.37
C ARG A 86 -18.87 25.37 -19.80
N LEU A 87 -19.79 25.19 -18.86
CA LEU A 87 -21.23 25.33 -19.11
C LEU A 87 -21.61 26.81 -19.35
N ALA A 88 -21.07 27.73 -18.54
CA ALA A 88 -21.30 29.17 -18.67
C ALA A 88 -20.75 29.74 -19.99
N ASN A 89 -19.60 29.25 -20.44
CA ASN A 89 -19.00 29.59 -21.73
C ASN A 89 -19.73 28.94 -22.92
N GLY A 90 -20.72 28.07 -22.69
CA GLY A 90 -21.46 27.36 -23.74
C GLY A 90 -20.65 26.27 -24.46
N GLU A 91 -19.42 25.98 -24.02
CA GLU A 91 -18.59 24.89 -24.56
C GLU A 91 -19.10 23.50 -24.15
N LEU A 92 -19.92 23.43 -23.10
CA LEU A 92 -20.45 22.19 -22.57
C LEU A 92 -21.97 22.18 -22.64
N ASP A 93 -22.52 21.20 -23.36
CA ASP A 93 -23.96 20.95 -23.40
C ASP A 93 -24.49 20.51 -22.02
N ARG A 94 -25.72 20.93 -21.68
CA ARG A 94 -26.37 20.65 -20.38
C ARG A 94 -26.47 19.16 -20.09
N ALA A 95 -26.76 18.33 -21.09
CA ALA A 95 -26.87 16.88 -20.89
C ALA A 95 -25.50 16.24 -20.58
N THR A 96 -24.42 16.81 -21.13
CA THR A 96 -23.04 16.37 -20.88
C THR A 96 -22.56 16.83 -19.50
N TYR A 97 -22.91 18.04 -19.09
CA TYR A 97 -22.66 18.57 -17.75
C TYR A 97 -23.28 17.67 -16.68
N GLU A 98 -24.58 17.34 -16.78
CA GLU A 98 -25.26 16.53 -15.78
C GLU A 98 -24.66 15.11 -15.65
N ARG A 99 -24.24 14.50 -16.77
CA ARG A 99 -23.54 13.21 -16.75
C ARG A 99 -22.20 13.28 -16.05
N LYS A 100 -21.40 14.31 -16.32
CA LYS A 100 -20.08 14.50 -15.70
C LYS A 100 -20.20 14.84 -14.22
N ARG A 101 -21.14 15.70 -13.85
CA ARG A 101 -21.42 16.06 -12.45
C ARG A 101 -21.87 14.87 -11.62
N ARG A 102 -22.83 14.07 -12.10
CA ARG A 102 -23.25 12.83 -11.40
C ARG A 102 -22.11 11.84 -11.19
N LYS A 103 -21.15 11.81 -12.11
CA LYS A 103 -19.96 10.95 -11.99
C LYS A 103 -18.93 11.50 -10.98
N ALA A 104 -18.83 12.83 -10.87
CA ALA A 104 -17.99 13.52 -9.87
C ALA A 104 -18.60 13.51 -8.45
N GLU A 105 -19.92 13.29 -8.33
CA GLU A 105 -20.62 13.16 -7.05
C GLU A 105 -20.59 11.75 -6.46
N ARG A 106 -20.34 10.70 -7.27
CA ARG A 106 -20.33 9.30 -6.83
C ARG A 106 -18.95 8.72 -6.51
N ARG A 107 -17.88 9.48 -6.75
CA ARG A 107 -16.49 9.08 -6.48
C ARG A 107 -15.98 9.75 -5.22
#